data_AF-A0A3P6GVK2-F1
#
_entry.id   AF-A0A3P6GVK2-F1
#
_cell.length_a   1.000
_cell.length_b   1.000
_cell.length_c   1.000
_cell.angle_alpha   90.00
_cell.angle_beta   90.00
_cell.angle_gamma   90.00
#
_symmetry.space_group_name_H-M   'P 1'
#
loop_
_entity.id
_entity.type
_entity.pdbx_description
1 polymer ?
#
loop_
_entity_poly.entity_id
_entity_poly.type
_entity_poly.pdbx_seq_one_letter_code
_entity_poly.pdbx_strand_id
1 'polypeptide(L)'
;MKLSGKTVYGILTRSIVTVKKNEAWFHFAGQPMKFSIREFHMVTGLKCNGEVEGPRGEYEWDLLKGRTRKLSDVLNQLKKTRVDASDERVCLAMLLLVESILMPKNNKGTFPLEYVNKAKDMMYPWGRDAYLVLPRSIQKAVANHLEDTSKFELQGYPLVLHLWILESIPLLRDKFSNWAPTVDVPGPIYLCEKYTELENPSLERVLQIEAHKKASFYSDLLKVTCILPPIPHDPEDDVSMEDENSDELESVKDISKKGYKFKADDWKNRLAKLLLRMRMTQKIPN
;
A
#
# COMPACT_ATOMS: atom_id res chain seq x y z
N MET A 1 -12.31 7.51 -7.62
CA MET A 1 -11.97 7.74 -6.20
C MET A 1 -10.83 8.76 -6.08
N LYS A 2 -10.84 9.63 -5.07
CA LYS A 2 -9.81 10.66 -4.87
C LYS A 2 -9.04 10.41 -3.57
N LEU A 3 -7.72 10.54 -3.63
CA LEU A 3 -6.84 10.45 -2.47
C LEU A 3 -7.15 11.55 -1.44
N SER A 4 -7.29 11.20 -0.16
CA SER A 4 -7.21 12.18 0.93
C SER A 4 -5.76 12.28 1.41
N GLY A 5 -5.07 13.32 0.94
CA GLY A 5 -3.70 13.61 1.40
C GLY A 5 -3.62 13.89 2.90
N LYS A 6 -4.70 14.37 3.52
CA LYS A 6 -4.76 14.68 4.96
C LYS A 6 -4.87 13.42 5.82
N THR A 7 -5.70 12.44 5.40
CA THR A 7 -5.75 11.12 6.05
C THR A 7 -4.39 10.43 5.96
N VAL A 8 -3.81 10.39 4.75
CA VAL A 8 -2.48 9.79 4.56
C VAL A 8 -1.41 10.52 5.37
N TYR A 9 -1.37 11.85 5.32
CA TYR A 9 -0.44 12.63 6.13
C TYR A 9 -0.57 12.34 7.63
N GLY A 10 -1.80 12.30 8.15
CA GLY A 10 -2.05 11.94 9.54
C GLY A 10 -1.45 10.57 9.91
N ILE A 11 -1.45 9.59 9.02
CA ILE A 11 -0.79 8.31 9.29
C ILE A 11 0.73 8.40 9.11
N LEU A 12 1.24 9.12 8.10
CA LEU A 12 2.67 9.33 7.90
C LEU A 12 3.36 9.97 9.11
N THR A 13 2.71 10.91 9.81
CA THR A 13 3.27 11.50 11.04
C THR A 13 3.31 10.53 12.23
N ARG A 14 2.79 9.31 12.06
CA ARG A 14 2.77 8.22 13.06
C ARG A 14 3.58 7.01 12.60
N SER A 15 4.52 7.22 11.70
CA SER A 15 5.44 6.19 11.25
C SER A 15 6.35 5.70 12.38
N ILE A 16 6.54 4.39 12.40
CA ILE A 16 7.53 3.71 13.21
C ILE A 16 8.76 3.52 12.33
N VAL A 17 9.89 4.09 12.74
CA VAL A 17 11.16 3.93 12.00
C VAL A 17 11.67 2.52 12.21
N THR A 18 12.02 1.83 11.12
CA THR A 18 12.49 0.45 11.13
C THR A 18 13.71 0.25 10.24
N VAL A 19 14.42 -0.86 10.43
CA VAL A 19 15.49 -1.33 9.54
C VAL A 19 14.93 -2.03 8.28
N LYS A 20 13.65 -2.42 8.30
CA LYS A 20 12.95 -3.08 7.20
C LYS A 20 12.73 -2.07 6.07
N LYS A 21 13.32 -2.33 4.90
CA LYS A 21 13.28 -1.42 3.74
C LYS A 21 12.06 -1.63 2.85
N ASN A 22 11.47 -2.83 2.89
CA ASN A 22 10.35 -3.25 2.07
C ASN A 22 9.04 -3.34 2.87
N GLU A 23 9.02 -2.87 4.12
CA GLU A 23 7.83 -2.71 4.93
C GLU A 23 7.72 -1.28 5.49
N ALA A 24 6.51 -0.76 5.59
CA ALA A 24 6.24 0.50 6.27
C ALA A 24 5.37 0.23 7.50
N TRP A 25 5.83 0.74 8.64
CA TRP A 25 5.20 0.53 9.93
C TRP A 25 4.66 1.84 10.48
N PHE A 26 3.46 1.78 11.07
CA PHE A 26 2.79 2.93 11.64
C PHE A 26 2.07 2.54 12.92
N HIS A 27 1.67 3.52 13.72
CA HIS A 27 0.71 3.29 14.79
C HIS A 27 -0.48 4.25 14.68
N PHE A 28 -1.64 3.84 15.17
CA PHE A 28 -2.78 4.76 15.36
C PHE A 28 -3.46 4.47 16.69
N ALA A 29 -3.59 5.51 17.51
CA ALA A 29 -4.09 5.42 18.86
C ALA A 29 -3.36 4.33 19.70
N GLY A 30 -2.04 4.29 19.50
CA GLY A 30 -1.12 3.34 20.12
C GLY A 30 -1.13 1.93 19.53
N GLN A 31 -1.98 1.58 18.57
CA GLN A 31 -1.98 0.25 17.97
C GLN A 31 -1.14 0.22 16.69
N PRO A 32 -0.25 -0.78 16.51
CA PRO A 32 0.60 -0.88 15.33
C PRO A 32 -0.20 -1.33 14.10
N MET A 33 0.32 -0.99 12.93
CA MET A 33 -0.13 -1.48 11.63
C MET A 33 1.02 -1.53 10.64
N LYS A 34 0.98 -2.55 9.77
CA LYS A 34 2.01 -2.88 8.81
C LYS A 34 1.47 -2.80 7.39
N PHE A 35 2.20 -2.10 6.54
CA PHE A 35 2.00 -2.09 5.10
C PHE A 35 3.19 -2.77 4.42
N SER A 36 2.94 -3.86 3.70
CA SER A 36 3.94 -4.60 2.93
C SER A 36 3.45 -4.87 1.50
N ILE A 37 4.25 -5.58 0.69
CA ILE A 37 3.86 -5.96 -0.68
C ILE A 37 2.54 -6.75 -0.70
N ARG A 38 2.29 -7.54 0.35
CA ARG A 38 1.04 -8.27 0.54
C ARG A 38 -0.15 -7.33 0.63
N GLU A 39 -0.09 -6.32 1.50
CA GLU A 39 -1.16 -5.34 1.62
C GLU A 39 -1.33 -4.51 0.34
N PHE A 40 -0.25 -4.26 -0.42
CA PHE A 40 -0.34 -3.65 -1.74
C PHE A 40 -1.10 -4.56 -2.73
N HIS A 41 -0.79 -5.85 -2.77
CA HIS A 41 -1.50 -6.84 -3.59
C HIS A 41 -2.98 -6.90 -3.19
N MET A 42 -3.28 -7.08 -1.91
CA MET A 42 -4.65 -7.14 -1.40
C MET A 42 -5.50 -5.94 -1.82
N VAL A 43 -4.90 -4.74 -1.87
CA VAL A 43 -5.62 -3.54 -2.29
C VAL A 43 -5.81 -3.48 -3.81
N THR A 44 -4.79 -3.85 -4.58
CA THR A 44 -4.76 -3.57 -6.03
C THR A 44 -5.19 -4.74 -6.91
N GLY A 45 -5.07 -5.97 -6.42
CA GLY A 45 -5.16 -7.20 -7.21
C GLY A 45 -4.02 -7.40 -8.20
N LEU A 46 -3.01 -6.54 -8.19
CA LEU A 46 -1.90 -6.62 -9.14
C LEU A 46 -0.94 -7.73 -8.74
N LYS A 47 -0.60 -8.58 -9.69
CA LYS A 47 0.38 -9.65 -9.52
C LYS A 47 1.70 -9.10 -8.98
N CYS A 48 2.18 -9.64 -7.86
CA CYS A 48 3.37 -9.20 -7.13
C CYS A 48 4.48 -10.27 -7.10
N ASN A 49 4.12 -11.54 -7.29
CA ASN A 49 5.02 -12.67 -7.39
C ASN A 49 5.13 -13.22 -8.82
N GLY A 50 6.19 -14.00 -9.08
CA GLY A 50 6.39 -14.73 -10.32
C GLY A 50 7.72 -14.44 -11.00
N GLU A 51 8.28 -15.49 -11.60
CA GLU A 51 9.48 -15.38 -12.43
C GLU A 51 9.15 -14.70 -13.77
N VAL A 52 10.05 -13.82 -14.20
CA VAL A 52 9.95 -13.18 -15.51
C VAL A 52 10.46 -14.18 -16.54
N GLU A 53 9.56 -14.99 -17.09
CA GLU A 53 9.89 -16.00 -18.12
C GLU A 53 10.19 -15.38 -19.50
N GLY A 54 10.26 -14.04 -19.58
CA GLY A 54 10.44 -13.32 -20.83
C GLY A 54 9.12 -13.01 -21.54
N PRO A 55 9.16 -12.29 -22.67
CA PRO A 55 7.96 -11.90 -23.39
C PRO A 55 7.26 -13.15 -23.94
N ARG A 56 6.04 -13.42 -23.46
CA ARG A 56 5.16 -14.47 -24.02
C ARG A 56 4.50 -14.06 -25.34
N GLY A 57 4.34 -12.75 -25.57
CA GLY A 57 3.80 -12.20 -26.81
C GLY A 57 4.88 -11.61 -27.72
N GLU A 58 4.98 -12.10 -28.96
CA GLU A 58 5.79 -11.50 -30.02
C GLU A 58 5.01 -10.37 -30.73
N TYR A 59 4.70 -9.30 -30.00
CA TYR A 59 3.97 -8.17 -30.57
C TYR A 59 4.89 -7.18 -31.28
N GLU A 60 4.53 -6.84 -32.53
CA GLU A 60 5.20 -5.80 -33.32
C GLU A 60 4.48 -4.46 -33.17
N TRP A 61 4.75 -3.74 -32.08
CA TRP A 61 4.16 -2.42 -31.86
C TRP A 61 4.95 -1.29 -32.52
N ASP A 62 4.25 -0.34 -33.14
CA ASP A 62 4.87 0.83 -33.78
C ASP A 62 5.69 1.68 -32.79
N LEU A 63 5.26 1.70 -31.53
CA LEU A 63 5.94 2.44 -30.45
C LEU A 63 7.35 1.89 -30.11
N LEU A 64 7.72 0.72 -30.63
CA LEU A 64 9.09 0.19 -30.55
C LEU A 64 10.05 0.96 -31.46
N LYS A 65 9.56 1.49 -32.58
CA LYS A 65 10.37 2.17 -33.62
C LYS A 65 10.79 3.59 -33.21
N GLY A 66 10.09 4.19 -32.25
CA GLY A 66 10.34 5.56 -31.78
C GLY A 66 11.52 5.69 -30.82
N ARG A 67 12.22 6.84 -30.86
CA ARG A 67 13.23 7.20 -29.84
C ARG A 67 12.61 7.54 -28.48
N THR A 68 11.38 8.06 -28.49
CA THR A 68 10.60 8.40 -27.30
C THR A 68 9.27 7.68 -27.32
N ARG A 69 8.76 7.27 -26.15
CA ARG A 69 7.46 6.58 -26.01
C ARG A 69 6.58 7.35 -25.06
N LYS A 70 5.39 7.74 -25.50
CA LYS A 70 4.38 8.49 -24.75
C LYS A 70 3.13 7.64 -24.56
N LEU A 71 2.30 8.00 -23.57
CA LEU A 71 0.99 7.38 -23.35
C LEU A 71 0.09 7.45 -24.61
N SER A 72 0.18 8.54 -25.38
CA SER A 72 -0.53 8.69 -26.65
C SER A 72 -0.16 7.60 -27.67
N ASP A 73 1.08 7.14 -27.66
CA ASP A 73 1.57 6.13 -28.61
C ASP A 73 0.96 4.76 -28.26
N VAL A 74 0.88 4.44 -26.96
CA VAL A 74 0.22 3.22 -26.47
C VAL A 74 -1.28 3.26 -26.77
N LEU A 75 -1.94 4.40 -26.55
CA LEU A 75 -3.36 4.57 -26.86
C LEU A 75 -3.64 4.40 -28.36
N ASN A 76 -2.78 4.96 -29.21
CA ASN A 76 -2.89 4.80 -30.66
C ASN A 76 -2.64 3.35 -31.08
N GLN A 77 -1.68 2.66 -30.47
CA GLN A 77 -1.44 1.23 -30.69
C GLN A 77 -2.69 0.42 -30.31
N LEU A 78 -3.27 0.64 -29.13
CA LEU A 78 -4.47 -0.05 -28.66
C LEU A 78 -5.69 0.16 -29.60
N LYS A 79 -5.82 1.34 -30.20
CA LYS A 79 -6.87 1.63 -31.20
C LYS A 79 -6.66 0.90 -32.52
N LYS A 80 -5.41 0.61 -32.90
CA LYS A 80 -5.06 -0.15 -34.11
C LYS A 80 -5.15 -1.66 -33.91
N THR A 81 -4.87 -2.14 -32.70
CA THR A 81 -4.96 -3.57 -32.35
C THR A 81 -6.39 -4.06 -32.54
N ARG A 82 -6.53 -5.25 -33.14
CA ARG A 82 -7.84 -5.86 -33.42
C ARG A 82 -8.65 -6.03 -32.13
N VAL A 83 -9.98 -6.01 -32.24
CA VAL A 83 -10.88 -6.09 -31.08
C VAL A 83 -10.86 -7.48 -30.43
N ASP A 84 -10.62 -8.52 -31.22
CA ASP A 84 -10.57 -9.93 -30.80
C ASP A 84 -9.19 -10.37 -30.27
N ALA A 85 -8.16 -9.55 -30.37
CA ALA A 85 -6.83 -9.81 -29.81
C ALA A 85 -6.79 -9.51 -28.30
N SER A 86 -7.49 -10.30 -27.48
CA SER A 86 -7.68 -10.06 -26.04
C SER A 86 -6.37 -9.79 -25.31
N ASP A 87 -5.38 -10.66 -25.49
CA ASP A 87 -4.16 -10.65 -24.69
C ASP A 87 -3.28 -9.44 -25.03
N GLU A 88 -3.15 -9.12 -26.33
CA GLU A 88 -2.41 -7.92 -26.78
C GLU A 88 -3.07 -6.65 -26.24
N ARG A 89 -4.41 -6.57 -26.28
CA ARG A 89 -5.13 -5.41 -25.75
C ARG A 89 -4.97 -5.29 -24.23
N VAL A 90 -4.98 -6.40 -23.49
CA VAL A 90 -4.72 -6.41 -22.04
C VAL A 90 -3.30 -5.95 -21.75
N CYS A 91 -2.30 -6.45 -22.47
CA CYS A 91 -0.91 -5.99 -22.38
C CYS A 91 -0.78 -4.47 -22.56
N LEU A 92 -1.40 -3.91 -23.60
CA LEU A 92 -1.41 -2.46 -23.87
C LEU A 92 -2.18 -1.66 -22.82
N ALA A 93 -3.32 -2.18 -22.36
CA ALA A 93 -4.12 -1.56 -21.30
C ALA A 93 -3.36 -1.53 -19.96
N MET A 94 -2.67 -2.61 -19.62
CA MET A 94 -1.81 -2.67 -18.42
C MET A 94 -0.67 -1.67 -18.52
N LEU A 95 -0.01 -1.55 -19.67
CA LEU A 95 1.03 -0.53 -19.87
C LEU A 95 0.49 0.89 -19.69
N LEU A 96 -0.72 1.18 -20.19
CA LEU A 96 -1.40 2.45 -19.94
C LEU A 96 -1.67 2.68 -18.45
N LEU A 97 -2.23 1.69 -17.75
CA LEU A 97 -2.53 1.80 -16.31
C LEU A 97 -1.25 2.03 -15.49
N VAL A 98 -0.20 1.28 -15.79
CA VAL A 98 1.09 1.40 -15.11
C VAL A 98 1.67 2.80 -15.26
N GLU A 99 1.75 3.31 -16.50
CA GLU A 99 2.39 4.59 -16.79
C GLU A 99 1.54 5.81 -16.41
N SER A 100 0.21 5.68 -16.43
CA SER A 100 -0.68 6.80 -16.09
C SER A 100 -1.02 6.89 -14.60
N ILE A 101 -1.10 5.76 -13.90
CA ILE A 101 -1.62 5.69 -12.52
C ILE A 101 -0.57 5.17 -11.55
N LEU A 102 0.09 4.06 -11.87
CA LEU A 102 0.93 3.36 -10.89
C LEU A 102 2.29 4.03 -10.69
N MET A 103 2.95 4.37 -11.80
CA MET A 103 4.31 4.90 -11.82
C MET A 103 4.44 6.15 -12.73
N PRO A 104 3.58 7.18 -12.56
CA PRO A 104 3.65 8.37 -13.40
C PRO A 104 4.99 9.11 -13.20
N LYS A 105 5.67 9.41 -14.32
CA LYS A 105 6.92 10.20 -14.29
C LYS A 105 6.64 11.69 -14.48
N ASN A 106 7.18 12.50 -13.58
CA ASN A 106 6.80 13.92 -13.48
C ASN A 106 7.32 14.86 -14.57
N ASN A 107 8.34 14.51 -15.39
CA ASN A 107 9.09 15.58 -16.08
C ASN A 107 9.09 15.58 -17.61
N LYS A 108 8.67 14.50 -18.31
CA LYS A 108 8.71 14.47 -19.80
C LYS A 108 7.54 13.75 -20.49
N GLY A 109 6.62 13.14 -19.73
CA GLY A 109 5.49 12.38 -20.31
C GLY A 109 5.93 11.18 -21.16
N THR A 110 7.14 10.66 -20.92
CA THR A 110 7.74 9.55 -21.66
C THR A 110 8.24 8.46 -20.73
N PHE A 111 8.25 7.22 -21.21
CA PHE A 111 8.64 6.05 -20.42
C PHE A 111 9.69 5.14 -21.10
N PRO A 112 10.37 4.27 -20.32
CA PRO A 112 11.47 3.43 -20.82
C PRO A 112 10.96 2.35 -21.79
N LEU A 113 11.82 1.97 -22.75
CA LEU A 113 11.56 0.80 -23.61
C LEU A 113 11.38 -0.50 -22.80
N GLU A 114 12.08 -0.62 -21.67
CA GLU A 114 11.98 -1.78 -20.79
C GLU A 114 10.52 -2.08 -20.38
N TYR A 115 9.71 -1.06 -20.12
CA TYR A 115 8.32 -1.26 -19.71
C TYR A 115 7.45 -1.76 -20.85
N VAL A 116 7.76 -1.35 -22.09
CA VAL A 116 7.13 -1.92 -23.29
C VAL A 116 7.43 -3.42 -23.38
N ASN A 117 8.70 -3.79 -23.19
CA ASN A 117 9.11 -5.18 -23.29
C ASN A 117 8.47 -6.05 -22.19
N LYS A 118 8.40 -5.53 -20.95
CA LYS A 118 7.69 -6.15 -19.83
C LYS A 118 6.19 -6.33 -20.14
N ALA A 119 5.56 -5.31 -20.73
CA ALA A 119 4.14 -5.33 -21.06
C ALA A 119 3.75 -6.41 -22.08
N LYS A 120 4.70 -6.92 -22.88
CA LYS A 120 4.45 -8.05 -23.80
C LYS A 120 4.14 -9.36 -23.07
N ASP A 121 4.44 -9.44 -21.79
CA ASP A 121 3.99 -10.52 -20.93
C ASP A 121 2.79 -10.03 -20.10
N MET A 122 1.60 -10.55 -20.42
CA MET A 122 0.36 -10.26 -19.68
C MET A 122 0.46 -10.66 -18.20
N MET A 123 1.30 -11.65 -17.89
CA MET A 123 1.48 -12.19 -16.55
C MET A 123 2.68 -11.57 -15.83
N TYR A 124 3.24 -10.46 -16.34
CA TYR A 124 4.33 -9.73 -15.71
C TYR A 124 3.88 -9.17 -14.35
N PRO A 125 4.69 -9.30 -13.27
CA PRO A 125 4.33 -8.88 -11.92
C PRO A 125 4.43 -7.36 -11.72
N TRP A 126 3.58 -6.60 -12.41
CA TRP A 126 3.54 -5.14 -12.34
C TRP A 126 3.31 -4.60 -10.92
N GLY A 127 2.63 -5.38 -10.06
CA GLY A 127 2.44 -5.03 -8.66
C GLY A 127 3.76 -4.91 -7.91
N ARG A 128 4.77 -5.73 -8.25
CA ARG A 128 6.10 -5.68 -7.63
C ARG A 128 6.85 -4.39 -7.98
N ASP A 129 6.87 -4.03 -9.27
CA ASP A 129 7.54 -2.82 -9.74
C ASP A 129 6.86 -1.55 -9.18
N ALA A 130 5.52 -1.51 -9.21
CA ALA A 130 4.75 -0.43 -8.62
C ALA A 130 4.97 -0.32 -7.11
N TYR A 131 4.97 -1.46 -6.41
CA TYR A 131 5.24 -1.51 -4.98
C TYR A 131 6.61 -0.93 -4.66
N LEU A 132 7.69 -1.30 -5.34
CA LEU A 132 9.05 -0.82 -5.04
C LEU A 132 9.20 0.72 -5.00
N VAL A 133 8.34 1.45 -5.71
CA VAL A 133 8.33 2.92 -5.72
C VAL A 133 7.73 3.50 -4.43
N LEU A 134 6.66 2.90 -3.92
CA LEU A 134 5.84 3.47 -2.85
C LEU A 134 6.52 3.50 -1.47
N PRO A 135 7.03 2.40 -0.89
CA PRO A 135 7.74 2.41 0.39
C PRO A 135 8.94 3.36 0.39
N ARG A 136 9.70 3.44 -0.71
CA ARG A 136 10.81 4.39 -0.83
C ARG A 136 10.32 5.83 -0.75
N SER A 137 9.20 6.14 -1.41
CA SER A 137 8.59 7.47 -1.33
C SER A 137 8.02 7.78 0.06
N ILE A 138 7.45 6.78 0.74
CA ILE A 138 6.98 6.88 2.13
C ILE A 138 8.15 7.17 3.06
N GLN A 139 9.23 6.39 2.98
CA GLN A 139 10.43 6.58 3.81
C GLN A 139 11.02 7.98 3.63
N LYS A 140 11.09 8.46 2.38
CA LYS A 140 11.52 9.83 2.09
C LYS A 140 10.57 10.87 2.69
N ALA A 141 9.26 10.69 2.56
CA ALA A 141 8.28 11.60 3.15
C ALA A 141 8.36 11.65 4.69
N VAL A 142 8.60 10.50 5.33
CA VAL A 142 8.77 10.38 6.78
C VAL A 142 10.06 11.09 7.22
N ALA A 143 11.18 10.86 6.53
CA ALA A 143 12.44 11.55 6.81
C ALA A 143 12.30 13.07 6.67
N ASN A 144 11.69 13.54 5.57
CA ASN A 144 11.42 14.95 5.32
C ASN A 144 10.53 15.58 6.40
N HIS A 145 9.54 14.86 6.92
CA HIS A 145 8.70 15.33 8.01
C HIS A 145 9.49 15.48 9.32
N LEU A 146 10.42 14.57 9.62
CA LEU A 146 11.30 14.69 10.78
C LEU A 146 12.22 15.93 10.69
N GLU A 147 12.51 16.38 9.48
CA GLU A 147 13.29 17.59 9.18
C GLU A 147 12.42 18.87 9.06
N ASP A 148 11.13 18.80 9.46
CA ASP A 148 10.15 19.89 9.47
C ASP A 148 9.90 20.56 8.11
N THR A 149 10.07 19.80 7.02
CA THR A 149 9.69 20.24 5.67
C THR A 149 8.20 19.96 5.45
N SER A 150 7.39 21.01 5.35
CA SER A 150 5.91 20.94 5.29
C SER A 150 5.32 20.36 4.00
N LYS A 151 6.16 19.95 3.04
CA LYS A 151 5.74 19.41 1.74
C LYS A 151 6.27 18.00 1.56
N PHE A 152 5.37 17.05 1.40
CA PHE A 152 5.70 15.70 1.00
C PHE A 152 5.01 15.35 -0.32
N GLU A 153 5.68 14.52 -1.12
CA GLU A 153 5.14 13.95 -2.33
C GLU A 153 5.25 12.43 -2.20
N LEU A 154 4.15 11.72 -2.49
CA LEU A 154 4.15 10.27 -2.57
C LEU A 154 4.08 9.84 -4.02
N GLN A 155 5.00 8.97 -4.41
CA GLN A 155 5.05 8.28 -5.71
C GLN A 155 4.66 6.81 -5.51
N GLY A 156 4.32 6.10 -6.61
CA GLY A 156 3.97 4.68 -6.54
C GLY A 156 2.51 4.41 -6.15
N TYR A 157 1.57 5.17 -6.71
CA TYR A 157 0.13 5.05 -6.45
C TYR A 157 -0.31 5.20 -4.98
N PRO A 158 -0.26 6.43 -4.41
CA PRO A 158 -0.55 6.65 -2.99
C PRO A 158 -2.00 6.36 -2.56
N LEU A 159 -2.91 6.20 -3.52
CA LEU A 159 -4.29 5.79 -3.25
C LEU A 159 -4.33 4.40 -2.58
N VAL A 160 -3.38 3.51 -2.90
CA VAL A 160 -3.27 2.19 -2.27
C VAL A 160 -3.06 2.31 -0.77
N LEU A 161 -2.12 3.18 -0.36
CA LEU A 161 -1.85 3.46 1.05
C LEU A 161 -3.10 4.00 1.74
N HIS A 162 -3.86 4.87 1.07
CA HIS A 162 -5.09 5.42 1.63
C HIS A 162 -6.17 4.34 1.87
N LEU A 163 -6.40 3.45 0.91
CA LEU A 163 -7.37 2.37 1.06
C LEU A 163 -6.95 1.36 2.13
N TRP A 164 -5.67 1.02 2.17
CA TRP A 164 -5.13 0.18 3.24
C TRP A 164 -5.30 0.81 4.63
N ILE A 165 -5.15 2.13 4.77
CA ILE A 165 -5.42 2.85 6.03
C ILE A 165 -6.88 2.67 6.46
N LEU A 166 -7.82 2.81 5.53
CA LEU A 166 -9.25 2.66 5.82
C LEU A 166 -9.57 1.22 6.24
N GLU A 167 -9.02 0.22 5.56
CA GLU A 167 -9.18 -1.18 5.96
C GLU A 167 -8.52 -1.52 7.30
N SER A 168 -7.37 -0.90 7.58
CA SER A 168 -6.64 -1.11 8.84
C SER A 168 -7.33 -0.40 10.01
N ILE A 169 -8.10 0.65 9.76
CA ILE A 169 -8.80 1.44 10.78
C ILE A 169 -10.28 1.57 10.39
N PRO A 170 -11.13 0.56 10.70
CA PRO A 170 -12.53 0.54 10.30
C PRO A 170 -13.31 1.80 10.67
N LEU A 171 -13.01 2.44 11.81
CA LEU A 171 -13.68 3.67 12.22
C LEU A 171 -13.38 4.87 11.27
N LEU A 172 -12.20 4.90 10.63
CA LEU A 172 -11.91 5.88 9.59
C LEU A 172 -12.67 5.53 8.30
N ARG A 173 -12.70 4.25 7.91
CA ARG A 173 -13.48 3.77 6.76
C ARG A 173 -14.93 4.17 6.87
N ASP A 174 -15.58 3.81 7.97
CA ASP A 174 -17.02 4.04 8.18
C ASP A 174 -17.36 5.55 8.26
N LYS A 175 -16.39 6.40 8.63
CA LYS A 175 -16.58 7.85 8.71
C LYS A 175 -16.24 8.62 7.44
N PHE A 176 -15.35 8.08 6.60
CA PHE A 176 -14.73 8.83 5.51
C PHE A 176 -14.80 8.09 4.16
N SER A 177 -15.63 7.06 4.04
CA SER A 177 -15.84 6.39 2.77
C SER A 177 -17.21 5.76 2.68
N ASN A 178 -17.72 5.68 1.45
CA ASN A 178 -18.81 4.80 1.10
C ASN A 178 -18.21 3.53 0.52
N TRP A 179 -18.62 2.40 1.07
CA TRP A 179 -18.18 1.08 0.63
C TRP A 179 -19.39 0.16 0.52
N ALA A 180 -19.39 -0.70 -0.50
CA ALA A 180 -20.43 -1.68 -0.69
C ALA A 180 -19.94 -3.04 -0.15
N PRO A 181 -20.79 -3.79 0.58
CA PRO A 181 -20.54 -5.20 0.79
C PRO A 181 -20.47 -5.85 -0.59
N THR A 182 -19.40 -6.58 -0.84
CA THR A 182 -19.24 -7.27 -2.11
C THR A 182 -20.25 -8.41 -2.20
N VAL A 183 -20.94 -8.50 -3.34
CA VAL A 183 -21.75 -9.68 -3.70
C VAL A 183 -20.87 -10.93 -3.71
N ASP A 184 -21.45 -12.09 -3.40
CA ASP A 184 -20.75 -13.38 -3.46
C ASP A 184 -20.37 -13.70 -4.92
N VAL A 185 -19.24 -13.15 -5.36
CA VAL A 185 -18.63 -13.47 -6.66
C VAL A 185 -17.59 -14.57 -6.44
N PRO A 186 -17.54 -15.61 -7.29
CA PRO A 186 -16.48 -16.61 -7.22
C PRO A 186 -15.10 -15.97 -7.48
N GLY A 187 -14.21 -15.99 -6.48
CA GLY A 187 -12.82 -15.53 -6.61
C GLY A 187 -12.37 -14.58 -5.48
N PRO A 188 -11.09 -14.17 -5.47
CA PRO A 188 -10.60 -13.16 -4.54
C PRO A 188 -11.24 -11.80 -4.84
N ILE A 189 -11.55 -11.04 -3.79
CA ILE A 189 -12.15 -9.71 -3.88
C ILE A 189 -11.17 -8.70 -3.29
N TYR A 190 -10.56 -7.92 -4.17
CA TYR A 190 -9.52 -6.97 -3.77
C TYR A 190 -10.12 -5.70 -3.17
N LEU A 191 -9.37 -5.03 -2.30
CA LEU A 191 -9.92 -3.96 -1.47
C LEU A 191 -10.34 -2.75 -2.30
N CYS A 192 -9.69 -2.46 -3.42
CA CYS A 192 -10.09 -1.36 -4.30
C CYS A 192 -11.50 -1.52 -4.88
N GLU A 193 -12.00 -2.75 -4.99
CA GLU A 193 -13.34 -3.06 -5.54
C GLU A 193 -14.47 -2.72 -4.57
N LYS A 194 -14.16 -2.56 -3.27
CA LYS A 194 -15.14 -2.33 -2.20
C LYS A 194 -15.63 -0.89 -2.12
N TYR A 195 -14.83 0.06 -2.61
CA TYR A 195 -15.04 1.49 -2.36
C TYR A 195 -15.66 2.17 -3.56
N THR A 196 -16.75 2.90 -3.33
CA THR A 196 -17.41 3.70 -4.37
C THR A 196 -17.05 5.17 -4.25
N GLU A 197 -16.85 5.65 -3.02
CA GLU A 197 -16.55 7.05 -2.74
C GLU A 197 -15.59 7.19 -1.55
N LEU A 198 -14.72 8.18 -1.61
CA LEU A 198 -13.81 8.56 -0.54
C LEU A 198 -14.02 10.03 -0.19
N GLU A 199 -14.24 10.31 1.10
CA GLU A 199 -14.23 11.68 1.61
C GLU A 199 -12.79 12.22 1.69
N ASN A 200 -12.69 13.55 1.74
CA ASN A 200 -11.43 14.24 1.99
C ASN A 200 -11.51 15.05 3.30
N PRO A 201 -11.47 14.38 4.48
CA PRO A 201 -11.63 15.04 5.76
C PRO A 201 -10.50 16.03 6.06
N SER A 202 -10.75 16.97 6.98
CA SER A 202 -9.66 17.79 7.54
C SER A 202 -8.71 16.90 8.36
N LEU A 203 -7.45 17.33 8.49
CA LEU A 203 -6.50 16.62 9.35
C LEU A 203 -7.04 16.56 10.79
N GLU A 204 -7.64 17.64 11.28
CA GLU A 204 -8.26 17.70 12.60
C GLU A 204 -9.31 16.60 12.82
N ARG A 205 -10.22 16.36 11.86
CA ARG A 205 -11.23 15.28 11.99
C ARG A 205 -10.57 13.90 12.14
N VAL A 206 -9.47 13.66 11.42
CA VAL A 206 -8.71 12.41 11.54
C VAL A 206 -8.06 12.30 12.92
N LEU A 207 -7.44 13.38 13.40
CA LEU A 207 -6.78 13.43 14.71
C LEU A 207 -7.74 13.31 15.88
N GLN A 208 -8.94 13.91 15.77
CA GLN A 208 -9.98 13.81 16.78
C GLN A 208 -10.39 12.36 17.00
N ILE A 209 -10.54 11.55 15.95
CA ILE A 209 -10.88 10.12 16.08
C ILE A 209 -9.84 9.38 16.94
N GLU A 210 -8.55 9.68 16.72
CA GLU A 210 -7.48 9.11 17.55
C GLU A 210 -7.55 9.58 19.01
N ALA A 211 -7.83 10.87 19.22
CA ALA A 211 -7.90 11.48 20.54
C ALA A 211 -9.08 10.98 21.38
N HIS A 212 -10.23 10.67 20.76
CA HIS A 212 -11.41 10.15 21.46
C HIS A 212 -11.15 8.81 22.15
N LYS A 213 -10.25 7.97 21.62
CA LYS A 213 -9.78 6.76 22.33
C LYS A 213 -8.99 7.08 23.59
N LYS A 214 -8.22 8.17 23.60
CA LYS A 214 -7.41 8.57 24.77
C LYS A 214 -8.27 9.15 25.90
N ALA A 215 -9.44 9.71 25.59
CA ALA A 215 -10.30 10.42 26.54
C ALA A 215 -11.49 9.58 27.06
N SER A 216 -11.94 8.55 26.32
CA SER A 216 -13.13 7.76 26.64
C SER A 216 -12.81 6.50 27.44
N PHE A 217 -13.66 6.19 28.44
CA PHE A 217 -13.67 4.91 29.16
C PHE A 217 -13.93 3.72 28.20
N TYR A 218 -14.57 3.96 27.05
CA TYR A 218 -14.81 3.00 25.97
C TYR A 218 -13.66 2.95 24.95
N SER A 219 -12.44 2.73 25.44
CA SER A 219 -11.23 2.59 24.60
C SER A 219 -11.30 1.44 23.58
N ASP A 220 -12.33 0.59 23.68
CA ASP A 220 -12.57 -0.61 22.87
C ASP A 220 -13.19 -0.32 21.49
N LEU A 221 -13.70 0.89 21.25
CA LEU A 221 -14.38 1.21 19.97
C LEU A 221 -13.40 1.49 18.82
N LEU A 222 -12.20 2.00 19.10
CA LEU A 222 -11.19 2.26 18.06
C LEU A 222 -10.25 1.06 17.92
N LYS A 223 -10.66 0.11 17.07
CA LYS A 223 -9.85 -1.04 16.66
C LYS A 223 -8.94 -0.67 15.49
N VAL A 224 -7.69 -1.09 15.57
CA VAL A 224 -6.72 -1.01 14.48
C VAL A 224 -6.20 -2.40 14.20
N THR A 225 -6.22 -2.80 12.94
CA THR A 225 -5.77 -4.12 12.48
C THR A 225 -4.30 -4.04 12.11
N CYS A 226 -3.44 -4.78 12.82
CA CYS A 226 -2.00 -4.70 12.59
C CYS A 226 -1.58 -5.31 11.23
N ILE A 227 -2.16 -6.46 10.90
CA ILE A 227 -1.97 -7.19 9.64
C ILE A 227 -3.37 -7.54 9.15
N LEU A 228 -3.70 -7.16 7.92
CA LEU A 228 -5.04 -7.40 7.38
C LEU A 228 -5.31 -8.91 7.24
N PRO A 229 -6.54 -9.37 7.52
CA PRO A 229 -6.92 -10.77 7.36
C PRO A 229 -6.76 -11.22 5.90
N PRO A 230 -6.50 -12.51 5.65
CA PRO A 230 -6.28 -13.02 4.29
C PRO A 230 -7.49 -12.87 3.39
N ILE A 231 -7.24 -12.69 2.09
CA ILE A 231 -8.31 -12.74 1.08
C ILE A 231 -8.54 -14.22 0.74
N PRO A 232 -9.77 -14.74 0.91
CA PRO A 232 -10.07 -16.12 0.57
C PRO A 232 -9.73 -16.42 -0.91
N HIS A 233 -9.10 -17.57 -1.14
CA HIS A 233 -8.75 -18.06 -2.48
C HIS A 233 -7.79 -17.17 -3.28
N ASP A 234 -7.12 -16.22 -2.63
CA ASP A 234 -6.10 -15.39 -3.28
C ASP A 234 -4.79 -16.19 -3.44
N PRO A 235 -4.28 -16.39 -4.67
CA PRO A 235 -3.04 -17.12 -4.89
C PRO A 235 -1.78 -16.39 -4.40
N GLU A 236 -1.86 -15.10 -4.06
CA GLU A 236 -0.72 -14.31 -3.58
C GLU A 236 -0.88 -13.82 -2.13
N ASP A 237 -1.71 -14.49 -1.33
CA ASP A 237 -1.92 -14.12 0.07
C ASP A 237 -0.64 -14.22 0.93
N ASP A 238 0.37 -14.98 0.50
CA ASP A 238 1.66 -15.15 1.19
C ASP A 238 2.82 -14.35 0.55
N VAL A 239 2.53 -13.48 -0.43
CA VAL A 239 3.55 -12.68 -1.12
C VAL A 239 4.37 -11.84 -0.14
N SER A 240 5.68 -11.92 -0.25
CA SER A 240 6.61 -11.21 0.62
C SER A 240 7.87 -10.80 -0.12
N MET A 241 8.60 -9.85 0.48
CA MET A 241 9.91 -9.43 0.00
C MET A 241 10.95 -9.71 1.07
N GLU A 242 12.13 -10.13 0.64
CA GLU A 242 13.28 -10.26 1.52
C GLU A 242 13.60 -8.93 2.20
N ASP A 243 13.88 -8.98 3.49
CA ASP A 243 14.16 -7.78 4.29
C ASP A 243 14.99 -8.13 5.53
N GLU A 244 15.70 -7.15 6.07
CA GLU A 244 16.59 -7.34 7.23
C GLU A 244 15.81 -7.84 8.45
N ASN A 245 16.30 -8.86 9.17
CA ASN A 245 15.57 -9.37 10.33
C ASN A 245 15.49 -8.31 11.45
N SER A 246 14.34 -8.26 12.15
CA SER A 246 14.12 -7.37 13.29
C SER A 246 13.29 -8.08 14.35
N ASP A 247 13.97 -8.66 15.34
CA ASP A 247 13.33 -9.37 16.46
C ASP A 247 12.35 -8.47 17.24
N GLU A 248 12.59 -7.15 17.21
CA GLU A 248 11.75 -6.16 17.86
C GLU A 248 10.37 -6.05 17.20
N LEU A 249 10.32 -6.03 15.87
CA LEU A 249 9.06 -5.94 15.12
C LEU A 249 8.29 -7.26 15.13
N GLU A 250 9.00 -8.39 15.09
CA GLU A 250 8.35 -9.70 15.26
C GLU A 250 7.69 -9.80 16.64
N SER A 251 8.38 -9.34 17.69
CA SER A 251 7.79 -9.23 19.03
C SER A 251 6.54 -8.34 19.04
N VAL A 252 6.56 -7.20 18.33
CA VAL A 252 5.38 -6.32 18.21
C VAL A 252 4.20 -7.03 17.54
N LYS A 253 4.43 -7.81 16.47
CA LYS A 253 3.39 -8.61 15.80
C LYS A 253 2.79 -9.62 16.78
N ASP A 254 3.64 -10.38 17.47
CA ASP A 254 3.20 -11.42 18.39
C ASP A 254 2.43 -10.86 19.59
N ILE A 255 2.92 -9.75 20.14
CA ILE A 255 2.29 -9.04 21.24
C ILE A 255 0.94 -8.44 20.80
N SER A 256 0.86 -7.90 19.58
CA SER A 256 -0.40 -7.42 19.00
C SER A 256 -1.41 -8.55 18.78
N LYS A 257 -0.97 -9.71 18.25
CA LYS A 257 -1.80 -10.92 18.11
C LYS A 257 -2.33 -11.42 19.47
N LYS A 258 -1.54 -11.26 20.54
CA LYS A 258 -1.93 -11.59 21.93
C LYS A 258 -2.83 -10.54 22.58
N GLY A 259 -3.25 -9.50 21.86
CA GLY A 259 -4.23 -8.51 22.33
C GLY A 259 -3.68 -7.38 23.19
N TYR A 260 -2.35 -7.22 23.27
CA TYR A 260 -1.75 -6.11 24.00
C TYR A 260 -2.04 -4.75 23.33
N LYS A 261 -2.43 -3.77 24.14
CA LYS A 261 -2.72 -2.40 23.70
C LYS A 261 -1.52 -1.50 24.00
N PHE A 262 -0.72 -1.16 23.00
CA PHE A 262 0.42 -0.25 23.23
C PHE A 262 -0.05 1.18 23.54
N LYS A 263 0.67 1.85 24.43
CA LYS A 263 0.44 3.21 24.92
C LYS A 263 1.30 4.20 24.16
N ALA A 264 1.04 5.50 24.28
CA ALA A 264 1.87 6.51 23.62
C ALA A 264 3.35 6.45 24.06
N ASP A 265 3.60 6.13 25.33
CA ASP A 265 4.96 6.04 25.89
C ASP A 265 5.75 4.83 25.36
N ASP A 266 5.05 3.83 24.83
CA ASP A 266 5.66 2.68 24.18
C ASP A 266 6.40 3.13 22.90
N TRP A 267 5.85 4.12 22.21
CA TRP A 267 6.40 4.62 20.95
C TRP A 267 7.39 5.79 21.13
N LYS A 268 7.38 6.47 22.29
CA LYS A 268 8.22 7.66 22.57
C LYS A 268 9.71 7.38 22.66
N ASN A 269 10.11 6.15 22.97
CA ASN A 269 11.51 5.74 22.99
C ASN A 269 11.67 4.62 21.98
N ARG A 270 12.43 4.86 20.89
CA ARG A 270 12.74 3.88 19.84
C ARG A 270 12.85 2.45 20.42
N LEU A 271 12.19 1.51 19.72
CA LEU A 271 11.79 0.14 20.08
C LEU A 271 12.68 -0.63 21.08
N ALA A 272 13.99 -0.42 21.10
CA ALA A 272 14.92 -1.01 22.08
C ALA A 272 14.54 -0.80 23.56
N LYS A 273 14.03 0.38 23.96
CA LYS A 273 13.59 0.62 25.36
C LYS A 273 12.21 0.05 25.66
N LEU A 274 11.38 -0.13 24.63
CA LEU A 274 10.06 -0.75 24.74
C LEU A 274 10.19 -2.20 25.23
N LEU A 275 11.08 -2.97 24.61
CA LEU A 275 11.33 -4.37 24.98
C LEU A 275 11.91 -4.51 26.38
N LEU A 276 12.79 -3.59 26.81
CA LEU A 276 13.33 -3.55 28.17
C LEU A 276 12.24 -3.28 29.22
N ARG A 277 11.29 -2.38 28.95
CA ARG A 277 10.14 -2.14 29.84
C ARG A 277 9.11 -3.29 29.81
N MET A 278 8.89 -3.91 28.66
CA MET A 278 7.93 -5.02 28.51
C MET A 278 8.46 -6.34 29.11
N ARG A 279 9.76 -6.64 29.00
CA ARG A 279 10.40 -7.77 29.71
C ARG A 279 10.36 -7.59 31.24
N MET A 280 10.42 -6.36 31.74
CA MET A 280 10.29 -6.10 33.18
C MET A 280 8.84 -6.15 33.70
N THR A 281 7.84 -6.03 32.81
CA THR A 281 6.41 -6.10 33.18
C THR A 281 5.79 -7.48 32.96
N GLN A 282 6.40 -8.35 32.16
CA GLN A 282 6.15 -9.79 32.16
C GLN A 282 6.88 -10.49 33.33
N LYS A 283 6.52 -10.14 34.57
CA LYS A 283 6.62 -11.13 35.66
C LYS A 283 5.40 -12.05 35.53
N ILE A 284 5.56 -13.12 34.77
CA ILE A 284 4.69 -14.30 34.89
C ILE A 284 5.15 -15.02 36.17
N PRO A 285 4.30 -15.25 37.18
CA PRO A 285 4.64 -16.18 38.26
C PRO A 285 4.73 -17.59 37.67
N ASN A 286 5.73 -18.36 38.12
CA ASN A 286 6.02 -19.75 37.71
C ASN A 286 4.78 -20.61 37.45
#